data_AF-A0A3S4IHG3-F1
#
_entry.id   AF-A0A3S4IHG3-F1
#
_cell.length_a   1.000
_cell.length_b   1.000
_cell.length_c   1.000
_cell.angle_alpha   90.00
_cell.angle_beta   90.00
_cell.angle_gamma   90.00
#
_symmetry.space_group_name_H-M   'P 1'
#
loop_
_entity.id
_entity.type
_entity.pdbx_description
1 polymer ?
#
loop_
_entity_poly.entity_id
_entity_poly.type
_entity_poly.pdbx_seq_one_letter_code
_entity_poly.pdbx_strand_id
1 'polypeptide(L)'
;MKMLLEKECSCLVVLTSEDQMQAKQLPPYFRGSYTFGEVHTNSQKVSSASQGEAIDQYNMQLSCGEKRYTIPVLHVKNWPDHQPLPSTDQLEYLADRVKK
;
A
#
# COMPACT_ATOMS: atom_id res chain seq x y z
N MET A 1 -7.83 -0.23 9.87
CA MET A 1 -6.62 0.54 10.26
C MET A 1 -6.11 0.29 11.65
N LYS A 2 -7.00 0.08 12.64
CA LYS A 2 -6.59 -0.28 14.01
C LYS A 2 -5.63 -1.48 14.05
N MET A 3 -5.89 -2.54 13.27
CA MET A 3 -5.00 -3.69 13.13
C MET A 3 -3.57 -3.32 12.71
N LEU A 4 -3.37 -2.43 11.73
CA LEU A 4 -2.03 -2.04 11.26
C LEU A 4 -1.24 -1.30 12.34
N LEU A 5 -1.95 -0.52 13.16
CA LEU A 5 -1.38 0.24 14.28
C LEU A 5 -1.10 -0.67 15.50
N GLU A 6 -1.98 -1.63 15.78
CA GLU A 6 -1.84 -2.57 16.91
C GLU A 6 -0.82 -3.68 16.64
N LYS A 7 -0.68 -4.10 15.39
CA LYS A 7 0.27 -5.14 14.97
C LYS A 7 1.63 -4.57 14.56
N GLU A 8 1.80 -3.24 14.60
CA GLU A 8 3.02 -2.54 14.23
C GLU A 8 3.59 -3.09 12.91
N CYS A 9 2.72 -3.16 11.90
CA CYS A 9 3.06 -3.78 10.62
C CYS A 9 4.20 -3.02 9.94
N SER A 10 5.32 -3.69 9.71
CA SER A 10 6.50 -3.09 9.08
C SER A 10 6.28 -2.64 7.63
N CYS A 11 5.33 -3.25 6.92
CA CYS A 11 4.96 -2.88 5.56
C CYS A 11 3.53 -3.31 5.22
N LEU A 12 2.86 -2.55 4.35
CA LEU A 12 1.60 -2.93 3.72
C LEU A 12 1.82 -3.08 2.21
N VAL A 13 1.46 -4.24 1.66
CA VAL A 13 1.50 -4.48 0.22
C VAL A 13 0.08 -4.61 -0.32
N VAL A 14 -0.27 -3.76 -1.28
CA VAL A 14 -1.55 -3.77 -1.98
C VAL A 14 -1.33 -4.32 -3.38
N LEU A 15 -1.92 -5.48 -3.66
CA LEU A 15 -1.77 -6.18 -4.94
C LEU A 15 -2.95 -5.96 -5.88
N THR A 16 -3.93 -5.15 -5.49
CA THR A 16 -5.11 -4.86 -6.32
C THR A 16 -4.78 -3.75 -7.31
N SER A 17 -4.96 -4.01 -8.61
CA SER A 17 -4.80 -2.99 -9.65
C SER A 17 -5.82 -1.85 -9.52
N GLU A 18 -5.49 -0.69 -10.10
CA GLU A 18 -6.36 0.50 -10.03
C GLU A 18 -7.71 0.25 -10.73
N ASP A 19 -7.70 -0.46 -11.87
CA ASP A 19 -8.92 -0.86 -12.59
C ASP A 19 -9.83 -1.75 -11.74
N GLN A 20 -9.26 -2.71 -11.00
CA GLN A 20 -10.01 -3.60 -10.12
C GLN A 20 -10.59 -2.86 -8.93
N MET A 21 -9.84 -1.91 -8.37
CA MET A 21 -10.36 -1.03 -7.32
C MET A 21 -11.53 -0.20 -7.83
N GLN A 22 -11.44 0.35 -9.04
CA GLN A 22 -12.52 1.13 -9.64
C GLN A 22 -13.74 0.26 -9.96
N ALA A 23 -13.54 -0.91 -10.57
CA ALA A 23 -14.60 -1.84 -10.95
C ALA A 23 -15.38 -2.35 -9.74
N LYS A 24 -14.69 -2.63 -8.63
CA LYS A 24 -15.29 -3.11 -7.37
C LYS A 24 -15.64 -1.99 -6.39
N GLN A 25 -15.45 -0.73 -6.78
CA GLN A 25 -15.65 0.45 -5.94
C GLN A 25 -14.94 0.36 -4.58
N LEU A 26 -13.74 -0.21 -4.58
CA LEU A 26 -12.93 -0.35 -3.38
C LEU A 26 -12.34 1.02 -2.99
N PRO A 27 -12.57 1.49 -1.76
CA PRO A 27 -12.05 2.77 -1.33
C PRO A 27 -10.51 2.70 -1.27
N PRO A 28 -9.79 3.69 -1.83
CA PRO A 28 -8.34 3.72 -1.83
C PRO A 28 -7.80 4.17 -0.46
N TYR A 29 -8.05 3.37 0.56
CA TYR A 29 -7.79 3.65 1.97
C TYR A 29 -6.32 3.98 2.30
N PHE A 30 -5.40 3.66 1.38
CA PHE A 30 -3.95 3.84 1.52
C PHE A 30 -3.42 5.02 0.71
N ARG A 31 -4.28 5.78 0.00
CA ARG A 31 -3.88 6.90 -0.86
C ARG A 31 -4.62 8.17 -0.46
N GLY A 32 -3.92 9.14 0.13
CA GLY A 32 -4.51 10.38 0.63
C GLY A 32 -4.82 10.33 2.12
N SER A 33 -5.76 11.18 2.55
CA SER A 33 -6.08 11.36 3.97
C SER A 33 -7.49 10.90 4.28
N TYR A 34 -7.63 9.99 5.24
CA TYR A 34 -8.92 9.45 5.67
C TYR A 34 -8.98 9.27 7.18
N THR A 35 -10.19 9.34 7.74
CA THR A 35 -10.46 9.04 9.15
C THR A 35 -11.34 7.80 9.25
N PHE A 36 -10.83 6.78 9.94
CA PHE A 36 -11.51 5.50 10.18
C PHE A 36 -11.75 5.34 11.69
N GLY A 37 -12.91 5.81 12.16
CA GLY A 37 -13.20 5.89 13.60
C GLY A 37 -12.22 6.85 14.28
N GLU A 38 -11.43 6.35 15.22
CA GLU A 38 -10.43 7.12 15.96
C GLU A 38 -9.06 7.19 15.24
N VAL A 39 -8.88 6.39 14.18
CA VAL A 39 -7.60 6.31 13.45
C VAL A 39 -7.62 7.26 12.26
N HIS A 40 -6.68 8.18 12.23
CA HIS A 40 -6.44 9.08 11.11
C HIS A 40 -5.31 8.52 10.26
N THR A 41 -5.50 8.56 8.95
CA THR A 41 -4.51 8.15 7.95
C THR A 41 -4.15 9.35 7.12
N ASN A 42 -2.85 9.51 6.84
CA ASN A 42 -2.35 10.46 5.85
C ASN A 42 -1.26 9.75 5.06
N SER A 43 -1.51 9.55 3.78
CA SER A 43 -0.61 8.87 2.89
C SER A 43 -0.06 9.79 1.82
N GLN A 44 1.27 9.86 1.75
CA GLN A 44 1.98 10.63 0.75
C GLN A 44 2.72 9.69 -0.18
N LYS A 45 2.61 9.94 -1.50
CA LYS A 45 3.36 9.19 -2.51
C LYS A 45 4.83 9.59 -2.41
N VAL A 46 5.70 8.61 -2.25
CA VAL A 46 7.15 8.81 -2.08
C VAL A 46 7.87 8.67 -3.42
N SER A 47 7.51 7.64 -4.18
CA SER A 47 8.13 7.34 -5.46
C SER A 47 7.28 6.39 -6.27
N SER A 48 7.42 6.41 -7.59
CA SER A 48 7.03 5.30 -8.47
C SER A 48 8.31 4.55 -8.85
N ALA A 49 8.36 3.23 -8.66
CA ALA A 49 9.55 2.47 -9.05
C ALA A 49 9.68 2.37 -10.58
N SER A 50 10.93 2.43 -11.07
CA SER A 50 11.29 2.49 -12.50
C SER A 50 11.11 1.18 -13.29
N GLN A 51 10.59 0.11 -12.68
CA GLN A 51 10.04 -1.03 -13.42
C GLN A 51 8.67 -0.64 -14.01
N GLY A 52 8.70 0.25 -15.00
CA GLY A 52 7.54 0.63 -15.81
C GLY A 52 6.37 1.27 -15.04
N GLU A 53 6.63 2.03 -13.98
CA GLU A 53 5.60 2.66 -13.13
C GLU A 53 4.59 1.66 -12.52
N ALA A 54 4.90 0.37 -12.54
CA ALA A 54 3.97 -0.68 -12.12
C ALA A 54 3.74 -0.71 -10.60
N ILE A 55 4.69 -0.17 -9.82
CA ILE A 55 4.63 -0.16 -8.36
C ILE A 55 4.74 1.28 -7.85
N ASP A 56 3.70 1.73 -7.16
CA ASP A 56 3.70 3.01 -6.44
C ASP A 56 4.05 2.77 -4.98
N GLN A 57 4.97 3.58 -4.46
CA GLN A 57 5.32 3.58 -3.03
C GLN A 57 4.72 4.80 -2.34
N TYR A 58 4.07 4.55 -1.21
CA TYR A 58 3.54 5.57 -0.33
C TYR A 58 4.10 5.40 1.08
N ASN A 59 4.15 6.49 1.83
CA ASN A 59 4.33 6.45 3.27
C ASN A 59 3.00 6.85 3.90
N MET A 60 2.36 5.89 4.56
CA MET A 60 1.10 6.10 5.26
C MET A 60 1.37 6.32 6.75
N GLN A 61 1.12 7.54 7.21
CA GLN A 61 1.05 7.86 8.63
C GLN A 61 -0.32 7.48 9.18
N LEU A 62 -0.30 6.70 10.25
CA LEU A 62 -1.44 6.31 11.06
C LEU A 62 -1.32 7.04 12.40
N SER A 63 -2.37 7.71 12.84
CA SER A 63 -2.43 8.32 14.16
C SER A 63 -3.72 7.96 14.89
N CYS A 64 -3.61 7.66 16.18
CA CYS A 64 -4.73 7.31 17.05
C CYS A 64 -4.44 7.89 18.44
N GLY A 65 -5.08 9.01 18.78
CA GLY A 65 -4.72 9.80 19.96
C GLY A 65 -3.26 10.28 19.88
N GLU A 66 -2.46 9.92 20.89
CA GLU A 66 -1.03 10.27 20.95
C GLU A 66 -0.14 9.31 20.16
N LYS A 67 -0.63 8.11 19.83
CA LYS A 67 0.14 7.12 19.06
C LYS A 67 0.21 7.54 17.60
N ARG A 68 1.43 7.61 17.07
CA ARG A 68 1.70 7.84 15.65
C ARG A 68 2.63 6.75 15.13
N TYR A 69 2.30 6.22 13.96
CA TYR A 69 3.03 5.13 13.33
C TYR A 69 3.08 5.37 11.82
N THR A 70 4.24 5.20 11.20
CA THR A 70 4.38 5.37 9.74
C THR A 70 4.69 4.02 9.14
N ILE A 71 3.90 3.60 8.15
CA ILE A 71 4.15 2.38 7.41
C ILE A 71 4.43 2.67 5.94
N PRO A 72 5.45 2.01 5.35
CA PRO A 72 5.60 2.00 3.91
C PRO A 72 4.48 1.16 3.29
N VAL A 73 3.87 1.70 2.24
CA VAL A 73 2.86 1.03 1.42
C VAL A 73 3.42 0.83 0.03
N LEU A 74 3.35 -0.39 -0.48
CA LEU A 74 3.70 -0.74 -1.86
C LEU A 74 2.43 -1.14 -2.59
N HIS A 75 2.07 -0.41 -3.64
CA HIS A 75 0.89 -0.66 -4.45
C HIS A 75 1.29 -1.15 -5.83
N VAL A 76 0.96 -2.39 -6.15
CA VAL A 76 1.19 -3.01 -7.46
C VAL A 76 -0.02 -2.73 -8.35
N LYS A 77 0.14 -1.82 -9.30
CA LYS A 77 -0.93 -1.37 -10.20
C LYS A 77 -1.18 -2.31 -11.37
N ASN A 78 -0.18 -3.08 -11.78
CA ASN A 78 -0.23 -3.91 -12.99
C ASN A 78 -0.55 -5.39 -12.73
N TRP A 79 -1.01 -5.75 -11.53
CA TRP A 79 -1.32 -7.15 -11.23
C TRP A 79 -2.61 -7.58 -11.96
N PRO A 80 -2.55 -8.53 -12.90
CA PRO A 80 -3.73 -8.97 -13.65
C PRO A 80 -4.65 -9.80 -12.76
N ASP A 81 -5.94 -9.53 -12.82
CA ASP A 81 -6.93 -10.30 -12.06
C ASP A 81 -6.94 -11.76 -12.54
N HIS A 82 -7.07 -12.70 -11.61
CA HIS A 82 -7.03 -14.15 -11.87
C HIS A 82 -5.78 -14.69 -12.59
N GLN A 83 -4.70 -13.91 -12.72
CA GLN A 83 -3.46 -14.34 -13.37
C GLN A 83 -2.23 -14.02 -12.51
N PRO A 84 -1.15 -14.82 -12.63
CA PRO A 84 0.12 -14.47 -12.03
C PRO A 84 0.72 -13.24 -12.72
N LEU A 85 1.58 -12.50 -12.01
CA LEU A 85 2.40 -11.48 -12.66
C LEU A 85 3.23 -12.12 -13.78
N PRO A 86 3.39 -11.43 -14.91
CA PRO A 86 4.13 -11.95 -16.05
C PRO A 86 5.64 -12.06 -15.80
N SER A 87 6.19 -11.36 -14.79
CA SER A 87 7.60 -11.46 -14.38
C SER A 87 7.73 -11.66 -12.87
N THR A 88 8.66 -12.54 -12.48
CA THR A 88 9.09 -12.77 -11.09
C THR A 88 9.97 -11.64 -10.54
N ASP A 89 10.58 -10.82 -11.40
CA ASP A 89 11.44 -9.71 -10.98
C ASP A 89 10.71 -8.69 -10.10
N GLN A 90 9.42 -8.48 -10.38
CA GLN A 90 8.57 -7.58 -9.60
C GLN A 90 8.29 -8.14 -8.19
N LEU A 91 8.13 -9.47 -8.08
CA LEU A 91 7.93 -10.15 -6.80
C LEU A 91 9.20 -10.17 -5.96
N GLU A 92 10.36 -10.42 -6.59
CA GLU A 92 11.66 -10.34 -5.93
C GLU A 92 11.93 -8.92 -5.44
N TYR A 93 11.64 -7.91 -6.26
CA TYR A 93 11.76 -6.50 -5.87
C TYR A 93 10.89 -6.15 -4.64
N LEU A 94 9.65 -6.63 -4.60
CA LEU A 94 8.78 -6.44 -3.43
C LEU A 94 9.33 -7.17 -2.19
N ALA A 95 9.78 -8.42 -2.36
CA ALA A 95 10.32 -9.22 -1.27
C ALA A 95 11.57 -8.57 -0.65
N ASP A 96 12.48 -8.02 -1.46
CA ASP A 96 13.66 -7.31 -0.97
C ASP A 96 13.31 -6.02 -0.21
N ARG A 97 12.22 -5.35 -0.57
CA ARG A 97 11.77 -4.11 0.08
C ARG A 97 11.05 -4.35 1.42
N VAL A 98 10.46 -5.54 1.59
CA VAL A 98 9.75 -5.94 2.82
C VAL A 98 10.68 -6.55 3.87
N LYS A 99 11.86 -7.07 3.48
CA LYS A 99 12.81 -7.76 4.38
C LYS A 99 13.63 -6.86 5.32
N LYS A 100 13.49 -5.54 5.27
CA LYS A 100 14.28 -4.61 6.10
C LYS A 100 13.61 -4.22 7.40
#